data_AF-A0A3S4TSV2-F1
#
_entry.id   AF-A0A3S4TSV2-F1
#
_cell.length_a   1.000
_cell.length_b   1.000
_cell.length_c   1.000
_cell.angle_alpha   90.00
_cell.angle_beta   90.00
_cell.angle_gamma   90.00
#
_symmetry.space_group_name_H-M   'P 1'
#
loop_
_entity.id
_entity.type
_entity.pdbx_description
1 polymer ?
#
loop_
_entity_poly.entity_id
_entity_poly.type
_entity_poly.pdbx_seq_one_letter_code
_entity_poly.pdbx_strand_id
1 'polypeptide(L)'
;MLHASTSPFYPLFATLDVNAKIQGSSAGRRLWHDCVKVGIEARKLVLNNCDLIRPFIPTTIKGKKWQDYDTEEIATNLEFFKFHPTDTWHKFEGYEDEQYFVDPCKFLLTTPGISLESGEYESFGIPATILANYLRENGIIPEKCDLNSILFC
;
A
#
# COMPACT_ATOMS: atom_id res chain seq x y z
N MET A 1 4.96 -11.66 -34.11
CA MET A 1 4.48 -10.37 -34.65
C MET A 1 2.95 -10.23 -34.67
N LEU A 2 2.15 -11.26 -34.35
CA LEU A 2 0.67 -11.22 -34.43
C LEU A 2 0.01 -10.07 -33.62
N HIS A 3 0.64 -9.67 -32.52
CA HIS A 3 0.12 -8.63 -31.61
C HIS A 3 0.94 -7.33 -31.62
N ALA A 4 1.95 -7.23 -32.49
CA ALA A 4 2.78 -6.05 -32.61
C ALA A 4 2.29 -5.19 -33.77
N SER A 5 2.13 -3.89 -33.55
CA SER A 5 1.90 -2.94 -34.63
C SER A 5 3.10 -2.97 -35.59
N THR A 6 2.84 -2.98 -36.89
CA THR A 6 3.87 -2.80 -37.92
C THR A 6 4.42 -1.37 -37.96
N SER A 7 3.72 -0.43 -37.31
CA SER A 7 4.11 0.98 -37.16
C SER A 7 4.08 1.35 -35.67
N PRO A 8 5.13 1.02 -34.89
CA PRO A 8 5.18 1.35 -33.47
C PRO A 8 5.30 2.85 -33.23
N PHE A 9 4.89 3.31 -32.05
CA PHE A 9 5.05 4.71 -31.64
C PHE A 9 6.42 4.93 -30.99
N TYR A 10 7.33 5.58 -31.72
CA TYR A 10 8.75 5.69 -31.35
C TYR A 10 8.99 6.40 -30.00
N PRO A 11 8.26 7.48 -29.65
CA PRO A 11 8.36 8.06 -28.32
C PRO A 11 8.02 7.10 -27.16
N LEU A 12 7.03 6.20 -27.35
CA LEU A 12 6.73 5.16 -26.34
C LEU A 12 7.86 4.14 -26.23
N PHE A 13 8.53 3.81 -27.33
CA PHE A 13 9.74 2.98 -27.27
C PHE A 13 10.88 3.69 -26.53
N ALA A 14 11.08 4.98 -26.76
CA ALA A 14 12.09 5.76 -26.07
C ALA A 14 11.84 5.85 -24.56
N THR A 15 10.58 5.93 -24.12
CA THR A 15 10.28 5.96 -22.68
C THR A 15 10.65 4.66 -21.97
N LEU A 16 10.54 3.50 -22.65
CA LEU A 16 10.97 2.21 -22.11
C LEU A 16 12.50 2.16 -21.92
N ASP A 17 13.27 2.69 -22.88
CA ASP A 17 14.74 2.76 -22.79
C ASP A 17 15.20 3.68 -21.64
N VAL A 18 14.58 4.87 -21.54
CA VAL A 18 14.86 5.82 -20.45
C VAL A 18 14.49 5.22 -19.09
N ASN A 19 13.35 4.53 -18.97
CA ASN A 19 12.98 3.86 -17.73
C ASN A 19 14.04 2.82 -17.32
N ALA A 20 14.49 1.98 -18.26
CA ALA A 20 15.55 1.01 -17.98
C ALA A 20 16.84 1.70 -17.47
N LYS A 21 17.22 2.84 -18.05
CA LYS A 21 18.38 3.61 -17.60
C LYS A 21 18.21 4.18 -16.19
N ILE A 22 17.03 4.68 -15.85
CA ILE A 22 16.73 5.19 -14.50
C ILE A 22 16.86 4.05 -13.49
N GLN A 23 16.14 2.94 -13.69
CA GLN A 23 16.07 1.83 -12.74
C GLN A 23 17.39 1.07 -12.62
N GLY A 24 18.18 0.99 -13.69
CA GLY A 24 19.49 0.31 -13.69
C GLY A 24 20.58 1.04 -12.90
N SER A 25 20.32 2.25 -12.41
CA SER A 25 21.32 3.08 -11.72
C SER A 25 21.23 2.99 -10.19
N SER A 26 22.30 3.36 -9.48
CA SER A 26 22.25 3.56 -8.02
C SER A 26 21.26 4.65 -7.61
N ALA A 27 21.10 5.68 -8.45
CA ALA A 27 20.10 6.72 -8.25
C ALA A 27 18.67 6.15 -8.31
N GLY A 28 18.39 5.22 -9.23
CA GLY A 28 17.09 4.53 -9.31
C GLY A 28 16.75 3.77 -8.03
N ARG A 29 17.70 3.01 -7.47
CA ARG A 29 17.51 2.34 -6.18
C ARG A 29 17.26 3.33 -5.04
N ARG A 30 17.96 4.46 -5.02
CA ARG A 30 17.73 5.53 -4.03
C ARG A 30 16.35 6.15 -4.17
N LEU A 31 15.86 6.38 -5.40
CA LEU A 31 14.51 6.90 -5.64
C LEU A 31 13.43 5.99 -5.04
N TRP A 32 13.55 4.66 -5.21
CA TRP A 32 12.63 3.71 -4.60
C TRP A 32 12.73 3.69 -3.07
N HIS A 33 13.94 3.74 -2.54
CA HIS A 33 14.15 3.80 -1.09
C HIS A 33 13.50 5.05 -0.48
N ASP A 34 13.71 6.22 -1.09
CA ASP A 34 13.09 7.47 -0.66
C ASP A 34 11.55 7.41 -0.80
N CYS A 35 11.03 6.78 -1.86
CA CYS A 35 9.59 6.57 -2.06
C CYS A 35 8.98 5.70 -0.96
N VAL A 36 9.61 4.57 -0.61
CA VAL A 36 9.17 3.69 0.48
C VAL A 36 9.13 4.45 1.81
N LYS A 37 10.15 5.27 2.10
CA LYS A 37 10.19 6.10 3.30
C LYS A 37 9.04 7.11 3.35
N VAL A 38 8.73 7.78 2.25
CA VAL A 38 7.57 8.69 2.17
C VAL A 38 6.27 7.91 2.45
N GLY A 39 6.11 6.73 1.87
CA GLY A 39 4.98 5.86 2.14
C GLY A 39 4.88 5.43 3.60
N ILE A 40 6.00 5.17 4.26
CA ILE A 40 6.05 4.84 5.70
C ILE A 40 5.59 6.03 6.55
N GLU A 41 6.15 7.22 6.31
CA GLU A 41 5.75 8.44 7.04
C GLU A 41 4.27 8.76 6.84
N ALA A 42 3.74 8.60 5.63
CA ALA A 42 2.32 8.77 5.36
C ALA A 42 1.46 7.77 6.17
N ARG A 43 1.88 6.51 6.30
CA ARG A 43 1.17 5.51 7.13
C ARG A 43 1.21 5.90 8.61
N LYS A 44 2.36 6.40 9.10
CA LYS A 44 2.48 6.91 10.48
C LYS A 44 1.55 8.08 10.73
N LEU A 45 1.46 9.03 9.78
CA LEU A 45 0.55 10.16 9.88
C LEU A 45 -0.90 9.71 9.97
N VAL A 46 -1.33 8.76 9.13
CA VAL A 46 -2.68 8.19 9.21
C VAL A 46 -2.90 7.52 10.58
N LEU A 47 -1.99 6.66 11.02
CA LEU A 47 -2.11 5.96 12.31
C LEU A 47 -2.14 6.89 13.54
N ASN A 48 -1.50 8.05 13.45
CA ASN A 48 -1.42 9.00 14.55
C ASN A 48 -2.54 10.04 14.57
N ASN A 49 -3.22 10.27 13.43
CA ASN A 49 -4.17 11.39 13.28
C ASN A 49 -5.55 10.95 12.77
N CYS A 50 -5.75 9.69 12.39
CA CYS A 50 -7.01 9.19 11.86
C CYS A 50 -7.54 8.04 12.72
N ASP A 51 -8.80 8.15 13.15
CA ASP A 51 -9.47 7.10 13.91
C ASP A 51 -10.16 6.06 13.02
N LEU A 52 -10.77 6.54 11.93
CA LEU A 52 -11.69 5.78 11.08
C LEU A 52 -11.00 5.12 9.88
N ILE A 53 -9.88 5.66 9.42
CA ILE A 53 -9.16 5.16 8.25
C ILE A 53 -7.82 4.62 8.72
N ARG A 54 -7.45 3.41 8.31
CA ARG A 54 -6.21 2.76 8.73
C ARG A 54 -5.44 2.19 7.56
N PRO A 55 -4.10 2.21 7.58
CA PRO A 55 -3.31 1.51 6.57
C PRO A 55 -3.40 -0.01 6.77
N PHE A 56 -3.42 -0.75 5.68
CA PHE A 56 -3.45 -2.21 5.70
C PHE A 56 -2.03 -2.78 5.87
N ILE A 57 -1.56 -2.77 7.12
CA ILE A 57 -0.23 -3.23 7.57
C ILE A 57 -0.35 -3.90 8.95
N PRO A 58 0.68 -4.63 9.42
CA PRO A 58 0.72 -5.12 10.80
C PRO A 58 0.50 -3.98 11.81
N THR A 59 -0.31 -4.24 12.84
CA THR A 59 -0.63 -3.25 13.87
C THR A 59 0.51 -3.09 14.90
N THR A 60 1.18 -4.20 15.22
CA THR A 60 2.30 -4.25 16.16
C THR A 60 3.39 -5.19 15.65
N ILE A 61 4.65 -4.83 15.88
CA ILE A 61 5.82 -5.69 15.67
C ILE A 61 6.47 -5.92 17.03
N LYS A 62 6.68 -7.18 17.43
CA LYS A 62 7.33 -7.57 18.69
C LYS A 62 6.81 -6.79 19.93
N GLY A 63 5.50 -6.56 19.99
CA GLY A 63 4.83 -5.87 21.10
C GLY A 63 4.89 -4.34 21.09
N LYS A 64 5.55 -3.72 20.11
CA LYS A 64 5.56 -2.27 19.90
C LYS A 64 4.70 -1.90 18.68
N LYS A 65 4.03 -0.75 18.72
CA LYS A 65 3.20 -0.30 17.59
C LYS A 65 4.07 -0.06 16.36
N TRP A 66 3.55 -0.39 15.18
CA TRP A 66 4.29 -0.28 13.93
C TRP A 66 4.83 1.13 13.69
N GLN A 67 4.02 2.16 13.94
CA GLN A 67 4.40 3.56 13.68
C GLN A 67 5.47 4.13 14.63
N ASP A 68 5.74 3.45 15.74
CA ASP A 68 6.69 3.94 16.75
C ASP A 68 8.15 3.56 16.42
N TYR A 69 8.37 2.74 15.38
CA TYR A 69 9.70 2.34 14.91
C TYR A 69 10.35 3.41 14.03
N ASP A 70 11.68 3.39 13.90
CA ASP A 70 12.37 4.31 13.00
C ASP A 70 12.03 4.01 11.53
N THR A 71 11.92 5.05 10.72
CA THR A 71 11.51 4.90 9.32
C THR A 71 12.55 4.20 8.47
N GLU A 72 13.85 4.38 8.75
CA GLU A 72 14.92 3.67 8.07
C GLU A 72 14.90 2.18 8.42
N GLU A 73 14.63 1.86 9.69
CA GLU A 73 14.47 0.47 10.14
C GLU A 73 13.32 -0.21 9.40
N ILE A 74 12.14 0.44 9.32
CA ILE A 74 11.00 -0.08 8.59
C ILE A 74 11.34 -0.26 7.10
N ALA A 75 11.98 0.73 6.47
CA ALA A 75 12.28 0.72 5.04
C ALA A 75 13.25 -0.39 4.61
N THR A 76 14.05 -0.90 5.54
CA THR A 76 15.11 -1.89 5.25
C THR A 76 14.84 -3.26 5.87
N ASN A 77 13.70 -3.46 6.54
CA ASN A 77 13.36 -4.70 7.22
C ASN A 77 11.99 -5.24 6.78
N LEU A 78 12.01 -6.41 6.15
CA LEU A 78 10.81 -7.09 5.64
C LEU A 78 9.80 -7.47 6.72
N GLU A 79 10.23 -7.62 7.97
CA GLU A 79 9.35 -7.99 9.09
C GLU A 79 8.16 -7.02 9.24
N PHE A 80 8.35 -5.74 8.90
CA PHE A 80 7.29 -4.72 8.99
C PHE A 80 6.20 -4.84 7.92
N PHE A 81 6.41 -5.70 6.93
CA PHE A 81 5.50 -5.92 5.80
C PHE A 81 5.12 -7.39 5.66
N LYS A 82 5.57 -8.28 6.55
CA LYS A 82 5.32 -9.71 6.44
C LYS A 82 3.88 -10.05 6.87
N PHE A 83 3.27 -11.03 6.20
CA PHE A 83 2.05 -11.68 6.67
C PHE A 83 2.43 -12.92 7.48
N HIS A 84 2.20 -12.91 8.80
CA HIS A 84 2.41 -14.10 9.63
C HIS A 84 1.14 -14.96 9.65
N PRO A 85 1.21 -16.30 9.53
CA PRO A 85 0.02 -17.17 9.51
C PRO A 85 -0.93 -17.01 10.69
N THR A 86 -0.38 -16.59 11.84
CA THR A 86 -1.12 -16.41 13.10
C THR A 86 -1.65 -14.99 13.31
N ASP A 87 -1.33 -14.05 12.42
CA ASP A 87 -1.77 -12.67 12.55
C ASP A 87 -3.26 -12.53 12.23
N THR A 88 -3.96 -11.78 13.07
CA THR A 88 -5.41 -11.59 12.92
C THR A 88 -5.78 -10.35 12.12
N TRP A 89 -4.82 -9.44 11.87
CA TRP A 89 -5.08 -8.15 11.22
C TRP A 89 -5.42 -8.28 9.73
N HIS A 90 -4.95 -9.32 9.04
CA HIS A 90 -5.15 -9.51 7.61
C HIS A 90 -6.24 -10.52 7.22
N LYS A 91 -6.62 -11.43 8.13
CA LYS A 91 -7.69 -12.44 7.95
C LYS A 91 -7.57 -13.41 6.77
N PHE A 92 -6.46 -13.39 6.04
CA PHE A 92 -6.15 -14.44 5.06
C PHE A 92 -5.93 -15.81 5.72
N GLU A 93 -6.76 -16.79 5.35
CA GLU A 93 -6.60 -18.19 5.74
C GLU A 93 -5.63 -18.93 4.82
N GLY A 94 -4.89 -19.89 5.37
CA GLY A 94 -3.99 -20.77 4.59
C GLY A 94 -2.69 -20.12 4.14
N TYR A 95 -2.31 -18.97 4.71
CA TYR A 95 -0.98 -18.39 4.52
C TYR A 95 0.06 -19.16 5.34
N GLU A 96 1.24 -19.34 4.77
CA GLU A 96 2.39 -19.96 5.41
C GLU A 96 3.48 -18.93 5.72
N ASP A 97 4.41 -19.30 6.60
CA ASP A 97 5.50 -18.41 6.99
C ASP A 97 6.42 -18.09 5.78
N GLU A 98 6.91 -16.85 5.74
CA GLU A 98 7.77 -16.31 4.67
C GLU A 98 7.18 -16.37 3.25
N GLN A 99 5.88 -16.62 3.11
CA GLN A 99 5.24 -16.79 1.81
C GLN A 99 4.82 -15.45 1.17
N TYR A 100 4.30 -14.52 1.96
CA TYR A 100 3.68 -13.29 1.46
C TYR A 100 4.13 -12.05 2.23
N PHE A 101 4.14 -10.92 1.51
CA PHE A 101 4.50 -9.60 2.03
C PHE A 101 3.57 -8.53 1.46
N VAL A 102 3.27 -7.52 2.27
CA VAL A 102 2.62 -6.29 1.85
C VAL A 102 3.55 -5.54 0.90
N ASP A 103 3.03 -5.11 -0.25
CA ASP A 103 3.76 -4.21 -1.14
C ASP A 103 3.85 -2.81 -0.49
N PRO A 104 5.03 -2.32 -0.10
CA PRO A 104 5.18 -1.02 0.56
C PRO A 104 4.80 0.16 -0.35
N CYS A 105 4.83 -0.03 -1.67
CA CYS A 105 4.47 0.97 -2.68
C CYS A 105 2.95 1.01 -2.96
N LYS A 106 2.16 0.11 -2.37
CA LYS A 106 0.70 0.17 -2.40
C LYS A 106 0.19 0.82 -1.13
N PHE A 107 -0.25 2.07 -1.24
CA PHE A 107 -0.82 2.80 -0.11
C PHE A 107 -2.31 2.45 0.04
N LEU A 108 -2.55 1.25 0.55
CA LEU A 108 -3.88 0.70 0.78
C LEU A 108 -4.39 1.13 2.16
N LEU A 109 -5.58 1.74 2.18
CA LEU A 109 -6.29 2.12 3.39
C LEU A 109 -7.63 1.39 3.48
N THR A 110 -8.04 1.05 4.70
CA THR A 110 -9.36 0.49 5.01
C THR A 110 -10.27 1.52 5.66
N THR A 111 -11.57 1.39 5.43
CA THR A 111 -12.63 2.19 6.06
C THR A 111 -13.50 1.31 6.98
N PRO A 112 -14.21 1.89 7.97
CA PRO A 112 -15.00 1.12 8.93
C PRO A 112 -16.12 0.33 8.26
N GLY A 113 -16.62 -0.72 8.93
CA GLY A 113 -17.72 -1.53 8.45
C GLY A 113 -17.44 -3.03 8.40
N ILE A 114 -16.20 -3.46 8.62
CA ILE A 114 -15.82 -4.88 8.72
C ILE A 114 -14.99 -5.05 9.98
N SER A 115 -15.42 -5.95 10.87
CA SER A 115 -14.70 -6.26 12.10
C SER A 115 -13.50 -7.15 11.78
N LEU A 116 -12.31 -6.69 12.16
CA LEU A 116 -11.09 -7.50 12.10
C LEU A 116 -11.07 -8.60 13.15
N GLU A 117 -11.96 -8.62 14.14
CA GLU A 117 -12.02 -9.70 15.12
C GLU A 117 -12.87 -10.85 14.61
N SER A 118 -14.11 -10.56 14.20
CA SER A 118 -15.08 -11.57 13.77
C SER A 118 -15.06 -11.88 12.28
N GLY A 119 -14.58 -10.96 11.43
CA GLY A 119 -14.70 -11.06 9.97
C GLY A 119 -16.10 -10.67 9.43
N GLU A 120 -17.01 -10.26 10.31
CA GLU A 120 -18.38 -9.89 9.97
C GLU A 120 -18.55 -8.38 9.78
N TYR A 121 -19.67 -7.98 9.16
CA TYR A 121 -20.04 -6.56 9.06
C TYR A 121 -20.31 -5.94 10.44
N GLU A 122 -19.84 -4.71 10.62
CA GLU A 122 -20.15 -3.90 11.79
C GLU A 122 -21.52 -3.20 11.64
N SER A 123 -22.12 -2.78 12.75
CA SER A 123 -23.39 -2.03 12.71
C SER A 123 -23.26 -0.64 12.07
N PHE A 124 -22.03 -0.12 12.00
CA PHE A 124 -21.69 1.15 11.35
C PHE A 124 -20.55 0.91 10.37
N GLY A 125 -20.60 1.58 9.22
CA GLY A 125 -19.52 1.53 8.24
C GLY A 125 -19.50 2.76 7.36
N ILE A 126 -18.35 3.00 6.74
CA ILE A 126 -18.18 4.05 5.75
C ILE A 126 -17.77 3.39 4.44
N PRO A 127 -18.68 3.24 3.46
CA PRO A 127 -18.32 2.77 2.13
C PRO A 127 -17.20 3.62 1.54
N ALA A 128 -16.13 3.00 1.05
CA ALA A 128 -14.95 3.71 0.56
C ALA A 128 -15.26 4.61 -0.65
N THR A 129 -16.37 4.38 -1.37
CA THR A 129 -16.86 5.27 -2.43
C THR A 129 -17.20 6.68 -1.94
N ILE A 130 -17.67 6.84 -0.69
CA ILE A 130 -17.94 8.15 -0.09
C ILE A 130 -16.63 8.94 0.02
N LEU A 131 -15.61 8.30 0.59
CA LEU A 131 -14.27 8.88 0.71
C LEU A 131 -13.66 9.17 -0.66
N ALA A 132 -13.80 8.25 -1.62
CA ALA A 132 -13.27 8.44 -2.96
C ALA A 132 -13.91 9.64 -3.68
N ASN A 133 -15.22 9.83 -3.58
CA ASN A 133 -15.89 11.00 -4.16
C ASN A 133 -15.45 12.30 -3.48
N TYR A 134 -15.40 12.31 -2.14
CA TYR A 134 -14.89 13.47 -1.39
C TYR A 134 -13.49 13.86 -1.83
N LEU A 135 -12.56 12.90 -1.93
CA LEU A 135 -11.19 13.17 -2.37
C LEU A 135 -11.13 13.71 -3.80
N ARG A 136 -11.91 13.15 -4.73
CA ARG A 136 -11.96 13.64 -6.12
C ARG A 136 -12.49 15.06 -6.22
N GLU A 137 -13.51 15.41 -5.45
CA GLU A 137 -14.01 16.80 -5.36
C GLU A 137 -12.94 17.77 -4.81
N ASN A 138 -11.97 17.26 -4.06
CA ASN A 138 -10.84 18.01 -3.52
C ASN A 138 -9.53 17.80 -4.33
N GLY A 139 -9.62 17.31 -5.56
CA GLY A 139 -8.47 17.19 -6.47
C GLY A 139 -7.50 16.05 -6.17
N ILE A 140 -7.87 15.12 -5.29
CA ILE A 140 -7.09 13.93 -4.96
C ILE A 140 -7.74 12.73 -5.65
N ILE A 141 -7.03 12.13 -6.60
CA ILE A 141 -7.56 11.02 -7.41
C ILE A 141 -7.01 9.69 -6.87
N PRO A 142 -7.85 8.86 -6.19
CA PRO A 142 -7.45 7.51 -5.85
C PRO A 142 -7.36 6.63 -7.11
N GLU A 143 -6.48 5.63 -7.09
CA GLU A 143 -6.39 4.63 -8.16
C GLU A 143 -7.69 3.84 -8.27
N LYS A 144 -8.17 3.34 -7.12
CA LYS A 144 -9.42 2.61 -7.01
C LYS A 144 -9.99 2.71 -5.59
N CYS A 145 -11.28 2.41 -5.47
CA CYS A 145 -11.93 2.11 -4.20
C CYS A 145 -12.83 0.89 -4.37
N ASP A 146 -12.76 -0.02 -3.40
CA ASP A 146 -13.64 -1.19 -3.31
C ASP A 146 -14.76 -0.88 -2.28
N LEU A 147 -15.31 -1.89 -1.59
CA LEU A 147 -16.39 -1.66 -0.62
C LEU A 147 -15.91 -0.91 0.63
N ASN A 148 -14.87 -1.42 1.30
CA ASN A 148 -14.32 -0.88 2.55
C ASN A 148 -12.81 -0.60 2.46
N SER A 149 -12.30 -0.36 1.25
CA SER A 149 -10.90 -0.03 1.02
C SER A 149 -10.70 0.95 -0.13
N ILE A 150 -9.64 1.75 -0.04
CA ILE A 150 -9.22 2.72 -1.04
C ILE A 150 -7.71 2.62 -1.27
N LEU A 151 -7.28 2.73 -2.52
CA LEU A 151 -5.88 2.52 -2.92
C LEU A 151 -5.31 3.73 -3.65
N PHE A 152 -4.04 4.02 -3.35
CA PHE A 152 -3.20 4.96 -4.07
C PHE A 152 -1.92 4.25 -4.54
N CYS A 153 -1.47 4.57 -5.76
CA CYS A 153 -0.29 4.00 -6.41
C CYS A 153 0.83 5.03 -6.52
#